data_AF-A0A7X7J4E0-F1
#
_entry.id   AF-A0A7X7J4E0-F1
#
_cell.length_a   1.000
_cell.length_b   1.000
_cell.length_c   1.000
_cell.angle_alpha   90.00
_cell.angle_beta   90.00
_cell.angle_gamma   90.00
#
_symmetry.space_group_name_H-M   'P 1'
#
loop_
_entity.id
_entity.type
_entity.pdbx_description
1 polymer ?
#
loop_
_entity_poly.entity_id
_entity_poly.type
_entity_poly.pdbx_seq_one_letter_code
_entity_poly.pdbx_strand_id
1 'polypeptide(L)'
;MKAATNPVLTASVVLCACTAMAADPGVLGAYFRADEPFPDYAVFWHEGWTTPEGEIDNTKYEGFKEPLGGSVHVFFRNTSTRPLAVEDILLDGISLKQVIVFSEQRKLRKPASIYFAQLSQDSMDHLFALGEPIWWKVEPNKVAPDQTGEVVVRLRTVPKGPSLPVSLVHAAGKIDVSVPVADKHPRVVGASFSEELDVLHLYFRCRGIAGSVPAKILVDGGDMTKAAVIGRDPQADVIPVIVRLPKPMAPASFHCVQGVFEDGLVASAGVRAWADEFAYGIWGGKPGKAGDLSAGQNYVAELAAHNINVQMPQVGSPAVQAFYKSEAGQRQLKAMGFRTVIDEHQKWGQKDPYLYFIHDEPDCADFRFEGIPENKKI
;
A
#
# COMPACT_ATOMS: atom_id res chain seq x y z
N MET A 1 -27.11 -3.83 82.96
CA MET A 1 -25.80 -3.33 82.50
C MET A 1 -25.24 -4.32 81.48
N LYS A 2 -25.28 -3.96 80.19
CA LYS A 2 -24.84 -4.79 79.07
C LYS A 2 -23.34 -4.63 78.87
N ALA A 3 -22.60 -5.74 78.84
CA ALA A 3 -21.25 -5.81 78.29
C ALA A 3 -21.36 -6.14 76.80
N ALA A 4 -20.76 -5.31 75.95
CA ALA A 4 -20.72 -5.47 74.50
C ALA A 4 -19.44 -6.20 74.10
N THR A 5 -19.58 -7.35 73.46
CA THR A 5 -18.52 -8.05 72.73
C THR A 5 -18.75 -7.86 71.23
N ASN A 6 -17.83 -7.17 70.56
CA ASN A 6 -17.82 -6.98 69.11
C ASN A 6 -17.43 -8.28 68.39
N PRO A 7 -18.15 -8.71 67.33
CA PRO A 7 -17.63 -9.68 66.39
C PRO A 7 -16.81 -8.97 65.30
N VAL A 8 -15.59 -9.47 65.07
CA VAL A 8 -14.74 -9.09 63.93
C VAL A 8 -15.33 -9.72 62.68
N LEU A 9 -15.71 -8.88 61.71
CA LEU A 9 -16.20 -9.30 60.40
C LEU A 9 -15.00 -9.48 59.45
N THR A 10 -14.62 -10.72 59.17
CA THR A 10 -13.58 -11.04 58.19
C THR A 10 -14.19 -10.99 56.78
N ALA A 11 -13.89 -9.93 56.03
CA ALA A 11 -14.31 -9.82 54.63
C ALA A 11 -13.36 -10.63 53.73
N SER A 12 -13.84 -11.76 53.21
CA SER A 12 -13.16 -12.53 52.18
C SER A 12 -13.26 -11.78 50.84
N VAL A 13 -12.15 -11.19 50.39
CA VAL A 13 -12.02 -10.65 49.03
C VAL A 13 -11.90 -11.83 48.06
N VAL A 14 -12.98 -12.15 47.36
CA VAL A 14 -12.94 -13.04 46.20
C VAL A 14 -12.30 -12.27 45.06
N LEU A 15 -11.01 -12.51 44.84
CA LEU A 15 -10.28 -12.01 43.68
C LEU A 15 -10.79 -12.78 42.46
N CYS A 16 -11.83 -12.26 41.81
CA CYS A 16 -12.29 -12.75 40.52
C CYS A 16 -11.19 -12.39 39.50
N ALA A 17 -10.27 -13.31 39.26
CA ALA A 17 -9.31 -13.19 38.17
C ALA A 17 -10.10 -13.29 36.86
N CYS A 18 -10.53 -12.13 36.34
CA CYS A 18 -10.97 -12.01 34.96
C CYS A 18 -9.76 -12.33 34.08
N THR A 19 -9.65 -13.60 33.65
CA THR A 19 -8.83 -13.94 32.50
C THR A 19 -9.42 -13.18 31.33
N ALA A 20 -8.80 -12.05 30.98
CA ALA A 20 -9.10 -11.36 29.73
C ALA A 20 -8.80 -12.35 28.61
N MET A 21 -9.85 -12.99 28.08
CA MET A 21 -9.80 -13.66 26.79
C MET A 21 -9.23 -12.62 25.82
N ALA A 22 -8.09 -12.94 25.19
CA ALA A 22 -7.58 -12.10 24.13
C ALA A 22 -8.69 -11.99 23.08
N ALA A 23 -9.21 -10.78 22.87
CA ALA A 23 -10.16 -10.54 21.80
C ALA A 23 -9.44 -10.82 20.47
N ASP A 24 -10.05 -11.66 19.64
CA ASP A 24 -9.54 -11.91 18.29
C ASP A 24 -9.63 -10.60 17.48
N PRO A 25 -8.61 -10.29 16.68
CA PRO A 25 -8.65 -9.13 15.79
C PRO A 25 -9.88 -9.20 14.88
N GLY A 26 -10.60 -8.09 14.76
CA GLY A 26 -11.82 -8.02 13.96
C GLY A 26 -11.49 -7.76 12.49
N VAL A 27 -11.95 -8.62 11.58
CA VAL A 27 -11.86 -8.37 10.14
C VAL A 27 -12.80 -7.22 9.78
N LEU A 28 -12.26 -6.16 9.18
CA LEU A 28 -13.02 -5.00 8.72
C LEU A 28 -13.55 -5.19 7.29
N GLY A 29 -12.79 -5.90 6.45
CA GLY A 29 -13.19 -6.20 5.09
C GLY A 29 -12.14 -7.05 4.37
N ALA A 30 -12.57 -7.76 3.34
CA ALA A 30 -11.68 -8.51 2.48
C ALA A 30 -12.20 -8.56 1.05
N TYR A 31 -11.30 -8.44 0.08
CA TYR A 31 -11.66 -8.56 -1.34
C TYR A 31 -10.48 -9.06 -2.17
N PHE A 32 -10.79 -9.72 -3.28
CA PHE A 32 -9.88 -9.88 -4.39
C PHE A 32 -10.12 -8.76 -5.41
N ARG A 33 -9.04 -8.15 -5.88
CA ARG A 33 -9.06 -7.11 -6.92
C ARG A 33 -8.30 -7.63 -8.13
N ALA A 34 -9.05 -8.02 -9.17
CA ALA A 34 -8.47 -8.34 -10.47
C ALA A 34 -7.78 -7.11 -11.07
N ASP A 35 -6.66 -7.34 -11.75
CA ASP A 35 -6.02 -6.32 -12.56
C ASP A 35 -6.91 -5.92 -13.73
N GLU A 36 -6.79 -4.66 -14.15
CA GLU A 36 -7.50 -4.16 -15.31
C GLU A 36 -6.52 -4.05 -16.48
N PRO A 37 -6.82 -4.67 -17.64
CA PRO A 37 -5.96 -4.52 -18.79
C PRO A 37 -6.08 -3.12 -19.36
N PHE A 38 -4.96 -2.64 -19.87
CA PHE A 38 -4.85 -1.37 -20.59
C PHE A 38 -4.38 -1.66 -22.02
N PRO A 39 -5.20 -2.33 -22.85
CA PRO A 39 -4.77 -2.83 -24.16
C PRO A 39 -4.35 -1.72 -25.11
N ASP A 40 -4.98 -0.54 -25.01
CA ASP A 40 -4.61 0.65 -25.79
C ASP A 40 -3.18 1.14 -25.50
N TYR A 41 -2.59 0.69 -24.39
CA TYR A 41 -1.23 1.01 -23.98
C TYR A 41 -0.27 -0.18 -24.14
N ALA A 42 -0.72 -1.31 -24.69
CA ALA A 42 0.10 -2.53 -24.87
C ALA A 42 1.42 -2.24 -25.62
N VAL A 43 1.40 -1.33 -26.58
CA VAL A 43 2.60 -0.88 -27.31
C VAL A 43 3.70 -0.37 -26.36
N PHE A 44 3.36 0.35 -25.29
CA PHE A 44 4.36 0.88 -24.35
C PHE A 44 4.96 -0.22 -23.47
N TRP A 45 4.17 -1.24 -23.13
CA TRP A 45 4.58 -2.36 -22.29
C TRP A 45 5.44 -3.39 -23.03
N HIS A 46 5.32 -3.46 -24.36
CA HIS A 46 6.04 -4.42 -25.21
C HIS A 46 7.08 -3.75 -26.11
N GLU A 47 7.77 -2.74 -25.56
CA GLU A 47 8.87 -2.03 -26.23
C GLU A 47 8.53 -1.41 -27.59
N GLY A 48 7.26 -1.20 -27.90
CA GLY A 48 6.84 -0.58 -29.15
C GLY A 48 7.31 0.86 -29.32
N TRP A 49 7.88 1.48 -28.28
CA TRP A 49 8.61 2.75 -28.35
C TRP A 49 9.89 2.69 -29.20
N THR A 50 10.40 1.49 -29.53
CA THR A 50 11.47 1.34 -30.53
C THR A 50 10.94 1.41 -31.97
N THR A 51 9.61 1.39 -32.15
CA THR A 51 8.96 1.49 -33.46
C THR A 51 8.81 2.96 -33.83
N PRO A 52 9.16 3.38 -35.06
CA PRO A 52 8.98 4.77 -35.49
C PRO A 52 7.54 5.27 -35.35
N GLU A 53 7.39 6.54 -34.98
CA GLU A 53 6.09 7.21 -34.88
C GLU A 53 5.37 7.18 -36.25
N GLY A 54 4.15 6.67 -36.29
CA GLY A 54 3.38 6.43 -37.53
C GLY A 54 3.45 5.01 -38.09
N GLU A 55 4.36 4.17 -37.58
CA GLU A 55 4.47 2.73 -37.89
C GLU A 55 4.02 1.83 -36.73
N ILE A 56 3.56 2.44 -35.63
CA ILE A 56 2.98 1.76 -34.48
C ILE A 56 1.69 1.05 -34.93
N ASP A 57 1.79 -0.27 -35.05
CA ASP A 57 0.68 -1.14 -35.36
C ASP A 57 0.13 -1.76 -34.07
N ASN A 58 -0.89 -1.11 -33.50
CA ASN A 58 -1.57 -1.59 -32.29
C ASN A 58 -2.22 -2.97 -32.48
N THR A 59 -2.49 -3.38 -33.73
CA THR A 59 -3.08 -4.71 -34.01
C THR A 59 -2.11 -5.86 -33.74
N LYS A 60 -0.79 -5.60 -33.71
CA LYS A 60 0.22 -6.61 -33.31
C LYS A 60 0.11 -7.02 -31.85
N TYR A 61 -0.54 -6.20 -31.04
CA TYR A 61 -0.75 -6.45 -29.63
C TYR A 61 -2.20 -6.88 -29.32
N GLU A 62 -3.09 -6.90 -30.33
CA GLU A 62 -4.42 -7.48 -30.20
C GLU A 62 -4.30 -8.98 -29.90
N GLY A 63 -4.55 -9.35 -28.65
CA GLY A 63 -4.51 -10.74 -28.21
C GLY A 63 -3.28 -11.14 -27.40
N PHE A 64 -2.43 -10.20 -26.98
CA PHE A 64 -1.56 -10.42 -25.81
C PHE A 64 -2.43 -10.65 -24.58
N LYS A 65 -2.83 -11.91 -24.39
CA LYS A 65 -3.51 -12.40 -23.19
C LYS A 65 -2.44 -12.72 -22.18
N GLU A 66 -1.76 -11.70 -21.67
CA GLU A 66 -1.05 -11.89 -20.42
C GLU A 66 -2.08 -12.31 -19.37
N PRO A 67 -1.79 -13.35 -18.58
CA PRO A 67 -2.68 -13.71 -17.49
C PRO A 67 -2.69 -12.53 -16.53
N LEU A 68 -3.81 -11.80 -16.51
CA LEU A 68 -4.03 -10.77 -15.52
C LEU A 68 -4.25 -11.47 -14.18
N GLY A 69 -3.48 -11.00 -13.21
CA GLY A 69 -3.58 -11.46 -11.85
C GLY A 69 -4.52 -10.58 -11.06
N GLY A 70 -4.11 -10.33 -9.83
CA GLY A 70 -4.80 -9.41 -8.95
C GLY A 70 -4.13 -9.36 -7.60
N SER A 71 -4.79 -8.69 -6.68
CA SER A 71 -4.37 -8.60 -5.30
C SER A 71 -5.49 -9.00 -4.36
N VAL A 72 -5.14 -9.80 -3.37
CA VAL A 72 -5.99 -10.14 -2.23
C VAL A 72 -5.71 -9.12 -1.15
N HIS A 73 -6.76 -8.51 -0.61
CA HIS A 73 -6.67 -7.54 0.47
C HIS A 73 -7.49 -8.02 1.67
N VAL A 74 -6.91 -7.97 2.86
CA VAL A 74 -7.62 -8.21 4.12
C VAL A 74 -7.32 -7.07 5.09
N PHE A 75 -8.34 -6.34 5.50
CA PHE A 75 -8.27 -5.28 6.50
C PHE A 75 -8.72 -5.83 7.84
N PHE A 76 -7.97 -5.54 8.90
CA PHE A 76 -8.28 -6.01 10.24
C PHE A 76 -7.97 -4.93 11.28
N ARG A 77 -8.69 -4.96 12.40
CA ARG A 77 -8.46 -4.10 13.56
C ARG A 77 -7.90 -4.93 14.70
N ASN A 78 -6.79 -4.48 15.30
CA ASN A 78 -6.25 -5.09 16.49
C ASN A 78 -7.11 -4.71 17.71
N THR A 79 -7.99 -5.62 18.12
CA THR A 79 -8.89 -5.47 19.28
C THR A 79 -8.24 -5.91 20.60
N SER A 80 -6.99 -6.40 20.54
CA SER A 80 -6.26 -6.84 21.72
C SER A 80 -5.59 -5.68 22.45
N THR A 81 -5.11 -5.92 23.66
CA THR A 81 -4.39 -4.92 24.48
C THR A 81 -2.90 -4.84 24.17
N ARG A 82 -2.39 -5.62 23.20
CA ARG A 82 -0.96 -5.66 22.84
C ARG A 82 -0.77 -5.41 21.35
N PRO A 83 0.40 -4.90 20.92
CA PRO A 83 0.72 -4.82 19.51
C PRO A 83 0.65 -6.21 18.84
N LEU A 84 0.06 -6.27 17.66
CA LEU A 84 -0.08 -7.48 16.85
C LEU A 84 0.87 -7.41 15.65
N ALA A 85 1.60 -8.49 15.42
CA ALA A 85 2.40 -8.68 14.22
C ALA A 85 1.87 -9.92 13.50
N VAL A 86 1.54 -9.78 12.22
CA VAL A 86 1.24 -10.92 11.35
C VAL A 86 2.58 -11.46 10.83
N GLU A 87 2.89 -12.70 11.19
CA GLU A 87 4.20 -13.32 10.98
C GLU A 87 4.25 -14.18 9.71
N ASP A 88 3.08 -14.58 9.22
CA ASP A 88 2.89 -15.40 8.03
C ASP A 88 1.45 -15.27 7.51
N ILE A 89 1.25 -15.59 6.24
CA ILE A 89 -0.05 -15.70 5.59
C ILE A 89 -0.20 -17.11 5.06
N LEU A 90 -1.32 -17.76 5.37
CA LEU A 90 -1.67 -19.04 4.76
C LEU A 90 -2.67 -18.80 3.64
N LEU A 91 -2.40 -19.30 2.44
CA LEU A 91 -3.41 -19.44 1.39
C LEU A 91 -3.87 -20.89 1.35
N ASP A 92 -5.13 -21.12 1.71
CA ASP A 92 -5.71 -22.47 1.82
C ASP A 92 -4.82 -23.44 2.64
N GLY A 93 -4.26 -22.93 3.75
CA GLY A 93 -3.37 -23.67 4.64
C GLY A 93 -1.88 -23.67 4.23
N ILE A 94 -1.52 -23.18 3.04
CA ILE A 94 -0.13 -23.13 2.56
C ILE A 94 0.56 -21.84 3.04
N SER A 95 1.65 -22.00 3.79
CA SER A 95 2.48 -20.88 4.30
C SER A 95 3.21 -20.13 3.20
N LEU A 96 2.84 -18.87 2.96
CA LEU A 96 3.51 -18.00 1.98
C LEU A 96 4.95 -17.68 2.39
N LYS A 97 5.25 -17.59 3.68
CA LYS A 97 6.62 -17.43 4.18
C LYS A 97 7.52 -18.62 3.85
N GLN A 98 6.97 -19.83 3.84
CA GLN A 98 7.73 -21.04 3.52
C GLN A 98 7.86 -21.26 2.02
N VAL A 99 6.81 -20.95 1.24
CA VAL A 99 6.82 -21.24 -0.21
C VAL A 99 7.43 -20.12 -1.04
N ILE A 100 7.39 -18.84 -0.63
CA ILE A 100 8.08 -17.76 -1.36
C ILE A 100 9.51 -17.65 -0.83
N VAL A 101 10.41 -18.41 -1.44
CA VAL A 101 11.80 -18.57 -0.97
C VAL A 101 12.71 -17.58 -1.66
N PHE A 102 13.60 -16.93 -0.89
CA PHE A 102 14.66 -16.09 -1.43
C PHE A 102 15.80 -16.93 -2.01
N SER A 103 16.29 -16.56 -3.19
CA SER A 103 17.47 -17.14 -3.81
C SER A 103 18.71 -16.26 -3.54
N GLU A 104 19.84 -16.92 -3.31
CA GLU A 104 21.14 -16.31 -3.05
C GLU A 104 21.99 -16.14 -4.32
N GLN A 105 21.39 -16.30 -5.52
CA GLN A 105 22.08 -16.15 -6.81
C GLN A 105 22.74 -14.77 -7.00
N ARG A 106 22.32 -13.75 -6.23
CA ARG A 106 22.92 -12.41 -6.23
C ARG A 106 23.06 -11.84 -4.83
N LYS A 107 24.13 -11.07 -4.62
CA LYS A 107 24.48 -10.47 -3.32
C LYS A 107 23.58 -9.30 -2.90
N LEU A 108 23.15 -8.48 -3.86
CA LEU A 108 22.45 -7.21 -3.59
C LEU A 108 20.97 -7.23 -3.96
N ARG A 109 20.55 -8.14 -4.84
CA ARG A 109 19.15 -8.34 -5.24
C ARG A 109 18.80 -9.79 -4.95
N LYS A 110 17.96 -10.03 -3.93
CA LYS A 110 17.56 -11.39 -3.55
C LYS A 110 16.20 -11.70 -4.17
N PRO A 111 16.13 -12.36 -5.33
CA PRO A 111 14.85 -12.71 -5.92
C PRO A 111 14.12 -13.69 -5.00
N ALA A 112 12.79 -13.59 -4.93
CA ALA A 112 11.97 -14.52 -4.17
C ALA A 112 10.91 -15.16 -5.09
N SER A 113 10.69 -16.47 -4.95
CA SER A 113 9.74 -17.17 -5.81
C SER A 113 9.30 -18.52 -5.24
N ILE A 114 8.09 -18.95 -5.59
CA ILE A 114 7.60 -20.31 -5.31
C ILE A 114 8.40 -21.39 -6.04
N TYR A 115 9.03 -21.06 -7.18
CA TYR A 115 9.85 -22.00 -7.94
C TYR A 115 11.16 -22.36 -7.22
N PHE A 116 11.59 -21.58 -6.23
CA PHE A 116 12.76 -21.87 -5.42
C PHE A 116 12.47 -22.80 -4.23
N ALA A 117 11.19 -23.00 -3.89
CA ALA A 117 10.79 -23.83 -2.74
C ALA A 117 10.85 -25.35 -3.00
N GLN A 118 11.19 -25.78 -4.23
CA GLN A 118 11.31 -27.20 -4.61
C GLN A 118 10.07 -28.03 -4.21
N LEU A 119 8.89 -27.47 -4.41
CA LEU A 119 7.61 -28.10 -4.06
C LEU A 119 7.31 -29.29 -4.97
N SER A 120 6.49 -30.23 -4.48
CA SER A 120 5.92 -31.28 -5.33
C SER A 120 5.02 -30.68 -6.42
N GLN A 121 4.83 -31.41 -7.52
CA GLN A 121 3.92 -30.96 -8.59
C GLN A 121 2.50 -30.71 -8.08
N ASP A 122 1.98 -31.59 -7.20
CA ASP A 122 0.65 -31.41 -6.59
C ASP A 122 0.55 -30.10 -5.79
N SER A 123 1.60 -29.75 -5.04
CA SER A 123 1.63 -28.49 -4.27
C SER A 123 1.72 -27.27 -5.19
N MET A 124 2.50 -27.36 -6.27
CA MET A 124 2.57 -26.32 -7.30
C MET A 124 1.22 -26.13 -8.00
N ASP A 125 0.56 -27.20 -8.38
CA ASP A 125 -0.76 -27.17 -9.05
C ASP A 125 -1.83 -26.58 -8.13
N HIS A 126 -1.77 -26.86 -6.83
CA HIS A 126 -2.63 -26.23 -5.83
C HIS A 126 -2.37 -24.72 -5.77
N LEU A 127 -1.11 -24.28 -5.66
CA LEU A 127 -0.76 -22.85 -5.69
C LEU A 127 -1.22 -22.15 -6.98
N PHE A 128 -1.13 -22.82 -8.14
CA PHE A 128 -1.64 -22.28 -9.40
C PHE A 128 -3.16 -22.14 -9.40
N ALA A 129 -3.90 -23.05 -8.76
CA ALA A 129 -5.34 -22.92 -8.61
C ALA A 129 -5.75 -21.75 -7.70
N LEU A 130 -4.91 -21.41 -6.72
CA LEU A 130 -5.07 -20.27 -5.81
C LEU A 130 -4.63 -18.93 -6.42
N GLY A 131 -4.17 -18.90 -7.68
CA GLY A 131 -3.77 -17.69 -8.38
C GLY A 131 -2.26 -17.44 -8.48
N GLU A 132 -1.42 -18.41 -8.10
CA GLU A 132 0.05 -18.31 -8.12
C GLU A 132 0.59 -17.09 -7.32
N PRO A 133 0.82 -17.23 -6.01
CA PRO A 133 1.28 -16.12 -5.18
C PRO A 133 2.71 -15.68 -5.51
N ILE A 134 2.90 -14.37 -5.68
CA ILE A 134 4.19 -13.76 -6.07
C ILE A 134 4.86 -13.10 -4.86
N TRP A 135 4.10 -12.29 -4.11
CA TRP A 135 4.59 -11.58 -2.94
C TRP A 135 3.44 -11.28 -1.98
N TRP A 136 3.78 -10.96 -0.74
CA TRP A 136 2.82 -10.50 0.25
C TRP A 136 3.44 -9.45 1.16
N LYS A 137 2.61 -8.61 1.78
CA LYS A 137 3.01 -7.68 2.83
C LYS A 137 1.94 -7.54 3.89
N VAL A 138 2.37 -7.02 5.03
CA VAL A 138 1.51 -6.56 6.12
C VAL A 138 1.82 -5.10 6.35
N GLU A 139 0.80 -4.26 6.48
CA GLU A 139 0.97 -2.84 6.71
C GLU A 139 0.00 -2.32 7.78
N PRO A 140 0.49 -1.70 8.88
CA PRO A 140 1.88 -1.65 9.32
C PRO A 140 2.39 -3.03 9.80
N ASN A 141 3.72 -3.23 9.79
CA ASN A 141 4.37 -4.48 10.26
C ASN A 141 4.02 -4.83 11.73
N LYS A 142 3.67 -3.83 12.54
CA LYS A 142 3.15 -3.99 13.90
C LYS A 142 1.96 -3.07 14.06
N VAL A 143 0.80 -3.65 14.36
CA VAL A 143 -0.46 -2.94 14.55
C VAL A 143 -0.67 -2.74 16.05
N ALA A 144 -0.66 -1.49 16.52
CA ALA A 144 -0.90 -1.22 17.94
C ALA A 144 -2.36 -1.57 18.34
N PRO A 145 -2.66 -1.70 19.64
CA PRO A 145 -4.04 -1.80 20.11
C PRO A 145 -4.93 -0.72 19.51
N ASP A 146 -6.15 -1.10 19.11
CA ASP A 146 -7.15 -0.23 18.49
C ASP A 146 -6.74 0.38 17.14
N GLN A 147 -5.64 -0.08 16.54
CA GLN A 147 -5.24 0.33 15.20
C GLN A 147 -5.61 -0.72 14.15
N THR A 148 -5.61 -0.25 12.90
CA THR A 148 -5.93 -1.04 11.72
C THR A 148 -4.65 -1.51 11.02
N GLY A 149 -4.72 -2.68 10.40
CA GLY A 149 -3.73 -3.16 9.46
C GLY A 149 -4.37 -3.74 8.20
N GLU A 150 -3.53 -3.93 7.19
CA GLU A 150 -3.85 -4.55 5.92
C GLU A 150 -2.85 -5.66 5.62
N VAL A 151 -3.35 -6.77 5.12
CA VAL A 151 -2.56 -7.77 4.40
C VAL A 151 -2.85 -7.62 2.92
N VAL A 152 -1.78 -7.58 2.12
CA VAL A 152 -1.87 -7.66 0.67
C VAL A 152 -1.13 -8.90 0.19
N VAL A 153 -1.76 -9.71 -0.65
CA VAL A 153 -1.11 -10.80 -1.38
C VAL A 153 -1.27 -10.56 -2.87
N ARG A 154 -0.18 -10.58 -3.61
CA ARG A 154 -0.18 -10.48 -5.08
C ARG A 154 -0.23 -11.85 -5.70
N LEU A 155 -1.14 -12.02 -6.64
CA LEU A 155 -1.36 -13.24 -7.40
C LEU A 155 -1.03 -12.98 -8.87
N ARG A 156 -0.38 -13.92 -9.54
CA ARG A 156 -0.10 -13.84 -10.98
C ARG A 156 -1.35 -14.05 -11.82
N THR A 157 -2.30 -14.84 -11.33
CA THR A 157 -3.54 -15.17 -12.03
C THR A 157 -4.74 -15.03 -11.10
N VAL A 158 -5.93 -14.90 -11.68
CA VAL A 158 -7.19 -14.92 -10.90
C VAL A 158 -7.36 -16.33 -10.29
N PRO A 159 -7.68 -16.44 -8.98
CA PRO A 159 -8.02 -17.73 -8.36
C PRO A 159 -9.18 -18.42 -9.09
N LYS A 160 -9.14 -19.75 -9.20
CA LYS A 160 -10.19 -20.51 -9.91
C LYS A 160 -11.50 -20.63 -9.12
N GLY A 161 -11.43 -20.52 -7.79
CA GLY A 161 -12.58 -20.66 -6.89
C GLY A 161 -13.34 -19.34 -6.68
N PRO A 162 -14.62 -19.39 -6.24
CA PRO A 162 -15.42 -18.19 -5.96
C PRO A 162 -14.96 -17.44 -4.69
N SER A 163 -14.11 -18.06 -3.88
CA SER A 163 -13.51 -17.47 -2.70
C SER A 163 -12.14 -18.08 -2.42
N LEU A 164 -11.26 -17.33 -1.80
CA LEU A 164 -9.93 -17.75 -1.37
C LEU A 164 -9.86 -17.81 0.17
N PRO A 165 -9.57 -18.98 0.77
CA PRO A 165 -9.29 -19.06 2.20
C PRO A 165 -7.92 -18.43 2.52
N VAL A 166 -7.91 -17.47 3.42
CA VAL A 166 -6.71 -16.74 3.86
C VAL A 166 -6.64 -16.79 5.39
N SER A 167 -5.50 -17.21 5.94
CA SER A 167 -5.25 -17.13 7.38
C SER A 167 -4.12 -16.16 7.68
N LEU A 168 -4.34 -15.24 8.60
CA LEU A 168 -3.31 -14.31 9.09
C LEU A 168 -2.73 -14.90 10.37
N VAL A 169 -1.49 -15.37 10.33
CA VAL A 169 -0.85 -16.04 11.48
C VAL A 169 -0.14 -15.00 12.34
N HIS A 170 -0.37 -15.05 13.65
CA HIS A 170 0.29 -14.19 14.63
C HIS A 170 0.66 -14.99 15.88
N ALA A 171 1.47 -14.42 16.78
CA ALA A 171 2.00 -15.13 17.96
C ALA A 171 0.94 -15.77 18.89
N ALA A 172 -0.31 -15.32 18.84
CA ALA A 172 -1.40 -15.83 19.68
C ALA A 172 -2.38 -16.78 18.95
N GLY A 173 -2.24 -16.97 17.64
CA GLY A 173 -3.18 -17.77 16.86
C GLY A 173 -3.23 -17.38 15.39
N LYS A 174 -4.41 -17.51 14.80
CA LYS A 174 -4.67 -17.12 13.41
C LYS A 174 -6.04 -16.50 13.26
N ILE A 175 -6.17 -15.59 12.31
CA ILE A 175 -7.45 -15.03 11.86
C ILE A 175 -7.77 -15.68 10.52
N ASP A 176 -8.84 -16.48 10.47
CA ASP A 176 -9.30 -17.12 9.24
C ASP A 176 -10.30 -16.21 8.50
N VAL A 177 -10.07 -15.97 7.21
CA VAL A 177 -10.86 -15.08 6.36
C VAL A 177 -11.18 -15.76 5.04
N SER A 178 -12.44 -15.75 4.63
CA SER A 178 -12.83 -16.14 3.28
C SER A 178 -12.90 -14.89 2.41
N VAL A 179 -12.00 -14.79 1.43
CA VAL A 179 -11.94 -13.62 0.54
C VAL A 179 -12.76 -13.90 -0.71
N PRO A 180 -13.85 -13.15 -0.98
CA PRO A 180 -14.64 -13.36 -2.19
C PRO A 180 -13.84 -12.98 -3.43
N VAL A 181 -13.96 -13.82 -4.47
CA VAL A 181 -13.43 -13.59 -5.81
C VAL A 181 -14.63 -13.30 -6.71
N ALA A 182 -15.05 -12.04 -6.76
CA ALA A 182 -16.16 -11.63 -7.61
C ALA A 182 -15.73 -10.64 -8.69
N ASP A 183 -16.38 -10.72 -9.85
CA ASP A 183 -16.07 -9.93 -11.04
C ASP A 183 -16.44 -8.45 -10.90
N LYS A 184 -17.32 -8.11 -9.93
CA LYS A 184 -17.85 -6.76 -9.75
C LYS A 184 -17.87 -6.39 -8.27
N HIS A 185 -17.00 -5.47 -7.90
CA HIS A 185 -17.00 -4.85 -6.57
C HIS A 185 -16.83 -3.34 -6.70
N PRO A 186 -17.55 -2.54 -5.90
CA PRO A 186 -17.26 -1.12 -5.78
C PRO A 186 -15.84 -0.93 -5.23
N ARG A 187 -15.18 0.15 -5.65
CA ARG A 187 -13.79 0.46 -5.31
C ARG A 187 -13.68 1.83 -4.68
N VAL A 188 -12.76 1.96 -3.73
CA VAL A 188 -12.14 3.25 -3.42
C VAL A 188 -11.06 3.45 -4.48
N VAL A 189 -11.26 4.42 -5.37
CA VAL A 189 -10.32 4.74 -6.47
C VAL A 189 -9.37 5.88 -6.13
N GLY A 190 -9.63 6.58 -5.02
CA GLY A 190 -8.75 7.59 -4.47
C GLY A 190 -9.15 7.92 -3.04
N ALA A 191 -8.16 8.33 -2.26
CA ALA A 191 -8.34 8.90 -0.93
C ALA A 191 -7.28 9.99 -0.76
N SER A 192 -7.67 11.11 -0.19
CA SER A 192 -6.73 12.19 0.14
C SER A 192 -7.13 12.95 1.40
N PHE A 193 -6.17 13.60 2.05
CA PHE A 193 -6.39 14.35 3.28
C PHE A 193 -6.22 15.86 3.08
N SER A 194 -6.94 16.64 3.88
CA SER A 194 -6.62 18.06 4.09
C SER A 194 -5.22 18.21 4.71
N GLU A 195 -4.66 19.42 4.59
CA GLU A 195 -3.38 19.79 5.20
C GLU A 195 -3.35 19.51 6.71
N GLU A 196 -4.45 19.80 7.41
CA GLU A 196 -4.60 19.59 8.86
C GLU A 196 -4.97 18.14 9.23
N LEU A 197 -5.07 17.23 8.26
CA LEU A 197 -5.42 15.81 8.45
C LEU A 197 -6.78 15.57 9.16
N ASP A 198 -7.69 16.53 9.07
CA ASP A 198 -9.01 16.54 9.72
C ASP A 198 -10.18 16.38 8.73
N VAL A 199 -9.89 16.39 7.43
CA VAL A 199 -10.86 16.12 6.36
C VAL A 199 -10.29 15.06 5.45
N LEU A 200 -11.09 14.02 5.21
CA LEU A 200 -10.78 12.92 4.31
C LEU A 200 -11.68 13.02 3.07
N HIS A 201 -11.06 13.14 1.90
CA HIS A 201 -11.72 13.09 0.60
C HIS A 201 -11.60 11.67 0.05
N LEU A 202 -12.73 11.06 -0.28
CA LEU A 202 -12.81 9.70 -0.81
C LEU A 202 -13.45 9.74 -2.19
N TYR A 203 -13.02 8.85 -3.06
CA TYR A 203 -13.54 8.71 -4.40
C TYR A 203 -13.97 7.26 -4.60
N PHE A 204 -15.27 7.04 -4.78
CA PHE A 204 -15.85 5.72 -4.97
C PHE A 204 -16.25 5.50 -6.42
N ARG A 205 -16.07 4.27 -6.91
CA ARG A 205 -16.53 3.85 -8.24
C ARG A 205 -17.21 2.49 -8.12
N CYS A 206 -18.41 2.35 -8.69
CA CYS A 206 -19.02 1.06 -8.94
C CYS A 206 -19.03 0.81 -10.44
N ARG A 207 -18.14 -0.06 -10.93
CA ARG A 207 -17.89 -0.21 -12.36
C ARG A 207 -19.16 -0.65 -13.10
N GLY A 208 -19.53 0.12 -14.13
CA GLY A 208 -20.71 -0.13 -14.95
C GLY A 208 -22.04 0.31 -14.31
N ILE A 209 -21.99 1.00 -13.16
CA ILE A 209 -23.16 1.53 -12.46
C ILE A 209 -22.89 2.99 -12.09
N ALA A 210 -23.12 3.89 -13.06
CA ALA A 210 -23.01 5.33 -12.86
C ALA A 210 -23.96 5.80 -11.75
N GLY A 211 -23.55 6.82 -10.99
CA GLY A 211 -24.34 7.38 -9.90
C GLY A 211 -24.47 6.49 -8.65
N SER A 212 -23.81 5.32 -8.62
CA SER A 212 -23.83 4.44 -7.46
C SER A 212 -23.08 5.08 -6.29
N VAL A 213 -23.78 5.32 -5.19
CA VAL A 213 -23.23 5.97 -3.99
C VAL A 213 -23.25 5.02 -2.79
N PRO A 214 -22.27 5.10 -1.88
CA PRO A 214 -22.33 4.37 -0.62
C PRO A 214 -23.47 4.91 0.27
N ALA A 215 -24.16 4.00 0.95
CA ALA A 215 -25.15 4.30 1.99
C ALA A 215 -24.51 4.56 3.36
N LYS A 216 -23.34 3.96 3.61
CA LYS A 216 -22.58 4.10 4.86
C LYS A 216 -21.11 4.35 4.58
N ILE A 217 -20.49 5.24 5.35
CA ILE A 217 -19.04 5.50 5.32
C ILE A 217 -18.43 5.03 6.63
N LEU A 218 -17.40 4.20 6.55
CA LEU A 218 -16.64 3.72 7.71
C LEU A 218 -15.18 4.17 7.65
N VAL A 219 -14.64 4.53 8.80
CA VAL A 219 -13.20 4.76 9.01
C VAL A 219 -12.77 3.92 10.19
N ASP A 220 -11.83 2.99 9.98
CA ASP A 220 -11.36 2.00 10.95
C ASP A 220 -12.48 1.20 11.63
N GLY A 221 -13.56 0.93 10.89
CA GLY A 221 -14.78 0.27 11.37
C GLY A 221 -15.78 1.20 12.08
N GLY A 222 -15.40 2.44 12.40
CA GLY A 222 -16.28 3.45 12.99
C GLY A 222 -17.17 4.11 11.93
N ASP A 223 -18.46 4.29 12.24
CA ASP A 223 -19.43 4.90 11.33
C ASP A 223 -19.28 6.44 11.27
N MET A 224 -18.83 6.94 10.13
CA MET A 224 -18.61 8.36 9.84
C MET A 224 -19.69 8.94 8.91
N THR A 225 -20.77 8.21 8.64
CA THR A 225 -21.79 8.62 7.66
C THR A 225 -22.40 9.98 7.98
N LYS A 226 -22.66 10.28 9.25
CA LYS A 226 -23.21 11.59 9.67
C LYS A 226 -22.22 12.75 9.54
N ALA A 227 -20.92 12.46 9.51
CA ALA A 227 -19.88 13.44 9.31
C ALA A 227 -19.46 13.56 7.83
N ALA A 228 -20.09 12.77 6.95
CA ALA A 228 -19.78 12.72 5.54
C ALA A 228 -20.79 13.54 4.71
N VAL A 229 -20.28 14.17 3.66
CA VAL A 229 -21.06 14.74 2.56
C VAL A 229 -20.79 13.89 1.33
N ILE A 230 -21.84 13.29 0.78
CA ILE A 230 -21.76 12.38 -0.37
C ILE A 230 -22.24 13.12 -1.60
N GLY A 231 -21.37 13.27 -2.60
CA GLY A 231 -21.75 13.76 -3.91
C GLY A 231 -22.77 12.83 -4.55
N ARG A 232 -23.78 13.40 -5.23
CA ARG A 232 -24.84 12.62 -5.88
C ARG A 232 -25.03 13.17 -7.28
N ASP A 233 -24.48 12.48 -8.26
CA ASP A 233 -24.70 12.75 -9.67
C ASP A 233 -24.99 11.40 -10.36
N PRO A 234 -26.19 11.20 -10.93
CA PRO A 234 -26.57 9.95 -11.55
C PRO A 234 -25.73 9.60 -12.80
N GLN A 235 -25.00 10.56 -13.37
CA GLN A 235 -24.13 10.37 -14.55
C GLN A 235 -22.66 10.19 -14.18
N ALA A 236 -22.28 10.44 -12.92
CA ALA A 236 -20.89 10.35 -12.52
C ALA A 236 -20.45 8.89 -12.35
N ASP A 237 -19.33 8.53 -12.99
CA ASP A 237 -18.65 7.24 -12.81
C ASP A 237 -17.88 7.17 -11.48
N VAL A 238 -17.43 8.32 -10.98
CA VAL A 238 -16.73 8.45 -9.71
C VAL A 238 -17.50 9.40 -8.80
N ILE A 239 -17.77 8.96 -7.59
CA ILE A 239 -18.52 9.70 -6.59
C ILE A 239 -17.57 10.24 -5.52
N PRO A 240 -17.45 11.58 -5.37
CA PRO A 240 -16.68 12.18 -4.29
C PRO A 240 -17.47 12.13 -2.98
N VAL A 241 -16.77 11.84 -1.89
CA VAL A 241 -17.28 11.88 -0.52
C VAL A 241 -16.29 12.65 0.34
N ILE A 242 -16.77 13.61 1.12
CA ILE A 242 -15.95 14.39 2.04
C ILE A 242 -16.34 14.02 3.46
N VAL A 243 -15.40 13.54 4.26
CA VAL A 243 -15.61 13.14 5.66
C VAL A 243 -14.90 14.12 6.57
N ARG A 244 -15.64 14.80 7.45
CA ARG A 244 -15.06 15.64 8.50
C ARG A 244 -14.73 14.75 9.71
N LEU A 245 -13.46 14.66 10.05
CA LEU A 245 -13.01 13.82 11.16
C LEU A 245 -13.22 14.56 12.49
N PRO A 246 -13.61 13.86 13.56
CA PRO A 246 -13.80 14.49 14.87
C PRO A 246 -12.49 14.99 15.49
N LYS A 247 -11.36 14.44 15.03
CA LYS A 247 -10.00 14.84 15.40
C LYS A 247 -9.09 14.63 14.19
N PRO A 248 -8.09 15.51 13.97
CA PRO A 248 -6.99 15.24 13.06
C PRO A 248 -6.39 13.85 13.25
N MET A 249 -6.11 13.15 12.16
CA MET A 249 -5.32 11.91 12.17
C MET A 249 -3.86 12.21 12.51
N ALA A 250 -3.15 11.21 13.04
CA ALA A 250 -1.72 11.35 13.25
C ALA A 250 -0.99 11.28 11.89
N PRO A 251 0.04 12.11 11.65
CA PRO A 251 0.81 12.01 10.42
C PRO A 251 1.36 10.58 10.19
N ALA A 252 1.22 10.09 8.97
CA ALA A 252 1.58 8.77 8.48
C ALA A 252 0.90 7.57 9.18
N SER A 253 -0.11 7.78 10.03
CA SER A 253 -0.88 6.66 10.60
C SER A 253 -1.68 5.94 9.52
N PHE A 254 -1.83 4.62 9.68
CA PHE A 254 -2.53 3.77 8.73
C PHE A 254 -4.00 3.60 9.13
N HIS A 255 -4.89 3.69 8.14
CA HIS A 255 -6.34 3.64 8.32
C HIS A 255 -6.99 2.78 7.24
N CYS A 256 -8.10 2.12 7.58
CA CYS A 256 -9.00 1.53 6.59
C CYS A 256 -10.20 2.45 6.38
N VAL A 257 -10.49 2.75 5.11
CA VAL A 257 -11.66 3.52 4.70
C VAL A 257 -12.61 2.62 3.93
N GLN A 258 -13.91 2.72 4.19
CA GLN A 258 -14.90 1.88 3.54
C GLN A 258 -16.17 2.65 3.15
N GLY A 259 -16.75 2.24 2.03
CA GLY A 259 -18.09 2.64 1.60
C GLY A 259 -18.97 1.40 1.46
N VAL A 260 -20.04 1.32 2.25
CA VAL A 260 -21.03 0.24 2.18
C VAL A 260 -22.21 0.71 1.35
N PHE A 261 -22.55 -0.03 0.31
CA PHE A 261 -23.64 0.27 -0.63
C PHE A 261 -24.96 -0.36 -0.14
N GLU A 262 -26.09 0.07 -0.70
CA GLU A 262 -27.43 -0.39 -0.28
C GLU A 262 -27.63 -1.90 -0.46
N ASP A 263 -26.96 -2.50 -1.46
CA ASP A 263 -26.95 -3.93 -1.73
C ASP A 263 -26.01 -4.73 -0.81
N GLY A 264 -25.34 -4.06 0.13
CA GLY A 264 -24.40 -4.65 1.06
C GLY A 264 -22.98 -4.83 0.51
N LEU A 265 -22.71 -4.47 -0.75
CA LEU A 265 -21.36 -4.47 -1.28
C LEU A 265 -20.50 -3.42 -0.56
N VAL A 266 -19.22 -3.72 -0.39
CA VAL A 266 -18.30 -2.84 0.34
C VAL A 266 -17.08 -2.53 -0.52
N ALA A 267 -16.82 -1.24 -0.72
CA ALA A 267 -15.55 -0.75 -1.22
C ALA A 267 -14.64 -0.52 0.00
N SER A 268 -13.41 -1.06 -0.01
CA SER A 268 -12.42 -0.82 1.05
C SER A 268 -11.07 -0.40 0.47
N ALA A 269 -10.29 0.38 1.22
CA ALA A 269 -8.89 0.65 0.93
C ALA A 269 -8.11 0.96 2.21
N GLY A 270 -6.81 0.64 2.20
CA GLY A 270 -5.84 1.07 3.18
C GLY A 270 -5.22 2.40 2.75
N VAL A 271 -5.13 3.35 3.67
CA VAL A 271 -4.58 4.69 3.40
C VAL A 271 -3.68 5.10 4.55
N ARG A 272 -2.61 5.84 4.24
CA ARG A 272 -1.85 6.55 5.28
C ARG A 272 -2.30 8.00 5.33
N ALA A 273 -2.50 8.53 6.53
CA ALA A 273 -2.83 9.93 6.73
C ALA A 273 -1.62 10.80 6.39
N TRP A 274 -1.67 11.49 5.26
CA TRP A 274 -0.63 12.42 4.83
C TRP A 274 -1.29 13.57 4.08
N ALA A 275 -0.78 14.79 4.26
CA ALA A 275 -1.30 15.95 3.55
C ALA A 275 -0.96 15.81 2.07
N ASP A 276 -1.97 15.72 1.21
CA ASP A 276 -1.79 15.57 -0.24
C ASP A 276 -1.47 16.91 -0.90
N GLU A 277 -0.32 17.47 -0.53
CA GLU A 277 0.24 18.60 -1.24
C GLU A 277 0.71 18.16 -2.63
N PHE A 278 0.38 18.95 -3.66
CA PHE A 278 0.83 18.69 -5.02
C PHE A 278 2.37 18.75 -5.09
N ALA A 279 2.98 17.57 -5.29
CA ALA A 279 4.40 17.38 -5.46
C ALA A 279 4.71 17.25 -6.97
N TYR A 280 5.41 18.23 -7.52
CA TYR A 280 5.83 18.25 -8.92
C TYR A 280 7.35 18.39 -8.99
N GLY A 281 8.00 17.33 -9.49
CA GLY A 281 9.43 17.21 -9.43
C GLY A 281 10.10 16.76 -10.71
N ILE A 282 11.40 17.00 -10.78
CA ILE A 282 12.26 16.57 -11.88
C ILE A 282 13.36 15.64 -11.36
N TRP A 283 13.75 14.70 -12.20
CA TRP A 283 14.93 13.87 -12.00
C TRP A 283 16.11 14.44 -12.79
N GLY A 284 17.27 14.57 -12.13
CA GLY A 284 18.53 14.94 -12.78
C GLY A 284 19.03 16.32 -12.36
N GLY A 285 19.87 16.93 -13.18
CA GLY A 285 20.43 18.26 -12.95
C GLY A 285 21.25 18.75 -14.15
N LYS A 286 21.40 20.07 -14.29
CA LYS A 286 22.24 20.65 -15.35
C LYS A 286 23.71 20.27 -15.15
N PRO A 287 24.50 20.00 -16.22
CA PRO A 287 25.91 19.66 -16.09
C PRO A 287 26.70 20.81 -15.42
N GLY A 288 27.79 20.49 -14.73
CA GLY A 288 28.63 21.50 -14.07
C GLY A 288 29.75 20.88 -13.22
N LYS A 289 30.66 21.72 -12.71
CA LYS A 289 31.80 21.29 -11.87
C LYS A 289 31.47 21.45 -10.38
N ALA A 290 31.99 20.58 -9.52
CA ALA A 290 31.69 20.60 -8.07
C ALA A 290 32.07 21.91 -7.35
N GLY A 291 32.99 22.70 -7.90
CA GLY A 291 33.37 24.01 -7.33
C GLY A 291 32.43 25.16 -7.72
N ASP A 292 31.49 24.95 -8.65
CA ASP A 292 30.59 25.98 -9.17
C ASP A 292 29.24 25.92 -8.44
N LEU A 293 29.22 26.43 -7.20
CA LEU A 293 27.99 26.50 -6.41
C LEU A 293 26.95 27.44 -7.03
N SER A 294 27.38 28.46 -7.79
CA SER A 294 26.48 29.37 -8.51
C SER A 294 25.68 28.65 -9.58
N ALA A 295 26.27 27.71 -10.31
CA ALA A 295 25.53 26.90 -11.28
C ALA A 295 24.46 26.04 -10.60
N GLY A 296 24.78 25.45 -9.43
CA GLY A 296 23.80 24.72 -8.62
C GLY A 296 22.67 25.62 -8.11
N GLN A 297 23.00 26.81 -7.62
CA GLN A 297 22.04 27.80 -7.16
C GLN A 297 21.10 28.28 -8.28
N ASN A 298 21.65 28.63 -9.43
CA ASN A 298 20.88 29.10 -10.60
C ASN A 298 19.93 28.01 -11.09
N TYR A 299 20.38 26.75 -11.10
CA TYR A 299 19.55 25.63 -11.47
C TYR A 299 18.35 25.47 -10.52
N VAL A 300 18.55 25.54 -9.20
CA VAL A 300 17.42 25.46 -8.25
C VAL A 300 16.47 26.65 -8.38
N ALA A 301 17.01 27.85 -8.59
CA ALA A 301 16.19 29.04 -8.84
C ALA A 301 15.34 28.88 -10.11
N GLU A 302 15.89 28.28 -11.16
CA GLU A 302 15.17 27.97 -12.39
C GLU A 302 14.07 26.93 -12.17
N LEU A 303 14.32 25.87 -11.38
CA LEU A 303 13.29 24.91 -11.00
C LEU A 303 12.13 25.61 -10.29
N ALA A 304 12.43 26.43 -9.28
CA ALA A 304 11.42 27.20 -8.56
C ALA A 304 10.63 28.14 -9.48
N ALA A 305 11.30 28.80 -10.45
CA ALA A 305 10.65 29.65 -11.44
C ALA A 305 9.68 28.89 -12.37
N HIS A 306 9.86 27.57 -12.53
CA HIS A 306 8.94 26.68 -13.27
C HIS A 306 7.94 25.97 -12.36
N ASN A 307 7.78 26.41 -11.11
CA ASN A 307 6.92 25.80 -10.09
C ASN A 307 7.26 24.33 -9.78
N ILE A 308 8.50 23.91 -10.06
CA ILE A 308 9.02 22.62 -9.64
C ILE A 308 9.39 22.77 -8.16
N ASN A 309 8.81 21.92 -7.32
CA ASN A 309 8.93 22.01 -5.86
C ASN A 309 9.55 20.75 -5.23
N VAL A 310 9.87 19.74 -6.03
CA VAL A 310 10.53 18.49 -5.62
C VAL A 310 11.68 18.18 -6.58
N GLN A 311 12.79 17.64 -6.10
CA GLN A 311 13.84 17.11 -6.98
C GLN A 311 14.44 15.81 -6.45
N MET A 312 14.76 14.89 -7.35
CA MET A 312 15.74 13.84 -7.11
C MET A 312 17.07 14.24 -7.76
N PRO A 313 18.05 14.74 -6.98
CA PRO A 313 19.39 15.00 -7.51
C PRO A 313 19.98 13.72 -8.11
N GLN A 314 20.43 13.70 -9.36
CA GLN A 314 21.09 12.50 -9.92
C GLN A 314 22.57 12.74 -10.30
N VAL A 315 23.23 11.63 -10.60
CA VAL A 315 24.53 11.47 -11.26
C VAL A 315 24.62 12.34 -12.51
N GLY A 316 25.75 13.02 -12.72
CA GLY A 316 26.00 13.85 -13.90
C GLY A 316 26.01 15.37 -13.64
N SER A 317 25.58 15.81 -12.45
CA SER A 317 25.67 17.23 -12.05
C SER A 317 26.47 17.46 -10.76
N PRO A 318 27.82 17.44 -10.82
CA PRO A 318 28.68 17.77 -9.68
C PRO A 318 28.38 19.13 -9.03
N ALA A 319 28.01 20.15 -9.82
CA ALA A 319 27.67 21.49 -9.32
C ALA A 319 26.41 21.49 -8.43
N VAL A 320 25.32 20.89 -8.91
CA VAL A 320 24.07 20.78 -8.14
C VAL A 320 24.31 19.94 -6.88
N GLN A 321 25.05 18.83 -7.00
CA GLN A 321 25.39 17.99 -5.84
C GLN A 321 26.18 18.76 -4.77
N ALA A 322 27.16 19.58 -5.17
CA ALA A 322 27.95 20.38 -4.23
C ALA A 322 27.10 21.47 -3.57
N PHE A 323 26.22 22.13 -4.32
CA PHE A 323 25.28 23.10 -3.79
C PHE A 323 24.34 22.47 -2.75
N TYR A 324 23.71 21.34 -3.08
CA TYR A 324 22.85 20.59 -2.16
C TYR A 324 23.60 20.18 -0.89
N LYS A 325 24.86 19.75 -0.97
CA LYS A 325 25.65 19.39 0.21
C LYS A 325 26.05 20.59 1.08
N SER A 326 26.05 21.80 0.52
CA SER A 326 26.47 23.01 1.23
C SER A 326 25.40 23.52 2.20
N GLU A 327 25.80 24.09 3.33
CA GLU A 327 24.84 24.70 4.27
C GLU A 327 24.03 25.84 3.62
N ALA A 328 24.66 26.61 2.73
CA ALA A 328 24.00 27.70 2.02
C ALA A 328 22.88 27.16 1.11
N GLY A 329 23.15 26.09 0.37
CA GLY A 329 22.15 25.45 -0.47
C GLY A 329 21.02 24.81 0.34
N GLN A 330 21.33 24.12 1.44
CA GLN A 330 20.31 23.58 2.35
C GLN A 330 19.38 24.67 2.90
N ARG A 331 19.94 25.81 3.35
CA ARG A 331 19.13 26.94 3.82
C ARG A 331 18.25 27.51 2.71
N GLN A 332 18.79 27.67 1.50
CA GLN A 332 18.02 28.22 0.38
C GLN A 332 16.89 27.28 -0.05
N LEU A 333 17.17 25.98 -0.21
CA LEU A 333 16.16 24.97 -0.54
C LEU A 333 15.00 25.02 0.46
N LYS A 334 15.30 25.03 1.76
CA LYS A 334 14.29 25.16 2.82
C LYS A 334 13.50 26.47 2.71
N ALA A 335 14.17 27.60 2.46
CA ALA A 335 13.52 28.91 2.33
C ALA A 335 12.56 28.97 1.12
N MET A 336 12.83 28.20 0.07
CA MET A 336 11.98 28.10 -1.12
C MET A 336 10.87 27.04 -1.00
N GLY A 337 10.77 26.32 0.14
CA GLY A 337 9.86 25.18 0.29
C GLY A 337 10.23 24.00 -0.61
N PHE A 338 11.49 23.93 -1.04
CA PHE A 338 11.96 22.95 -1.99
C PHE A 338 12.22 21.60 -1.31
N ARG A 339 11.62 20.55 -1.85
CA ARG A 339 11.62 19.20 -1.28
C ARG A 339 12.58 18.28 -2.03
N THR A 340 13.12 17.27 -1.36
CA THR A 340 14.09 16.35 -1.98
C THR A 340 13.68 14.90 -1.86
N VAL A 341 13.83 14.16 -2.95
CA VAL A 341 13.74 12.70 -2.99
C VAL A 341 15.16 12.13 -3.00
N ILE A 342 15.46 11.21 -2.09
CA ILE A 342 16.78 10.57 -2.00
C ILE A 342 16.64 9.04 -1.98
N ASP A 343 17.59 8.30 -2.51
CA ASP A 343 17.59 6.84 -2.53
C ASP A 343 18.35 6.19 -1.36
N GLU A 344 19.09 6.98 -0.58
CA GLU A 344 19.82 6.51 0.60
C GLU A 344 19.72 7.54 1.74
N HIS A 345 19.65 7.07 2.99
CA HIS A 345 19.60 7.95 4.16
C HIS A 345 20.79 8.89 4.20
N GLN A 346 20.55 10.19 4.41
CA GLN A 346 21.57 11.25 4.45
C GLN A 346 22.35 11.49 3.15
N LYS A 347 21.91 10.91 2.03
CA LYS A 347 22.52 11.21 0.73
C LYS A 347 22.44 12.71 0.46
N TRP A 348 23.55 13.25 -0.05
CA TRP A 348 23.72 14.69 -0.31
C TRP A 348 23.52 15.61 0.92
N GLY A 349 23.66 15.09 2.14
CA GLY A 349 23.46 15.85 3.38
C GLY A 349 21.99 16.04 3.77
N GLN A 350 21.05 15.39 3.06
CA GLN A 350 19.63 15.49 3.31
C GLN A 350 19.20 14.56 4.46
N LYS A 351 18.94 15.15 5.63
CA LYS A 351 18.55 14.39 6.84
C LYS A 351 17.06 14.06 6.91
N ASP A 352 16.25 14.88 6.25
CA ASP A 352 14.78 14.81 6.28
C ASP A 352 14.25 14.89 4.85
N PRO A 353 14.45 13.83 4.03
CA PRO A 353 13.94 13.83 2.68
C PRO A 353 12.41 13.81 2.67
N TYR A 354 11.83 14.42 1.64
CA TYR A 354 10.40 14.36 1.42
C TYR A 354 9.92 12.95 1.11
N LEU A 355 10.65 12.22 0.26
CA LEU A 355 10.37 10.83 -0.09
C LEU A 355 11.68 10.06 -0.28
N TYR A 356 11.61 8.73 -0.14
CA TYR A 356 12.69 7.85 -0.57
C TYR A 356 12.40 7.31 -1.97
N PHE A 357 13.37 7.44 -2.88
CA PHE A 357 13.33 6.71 -4.14
C PHE A 357 13.74 5.27 -3.86
N ILE A 358 12.80 4.35 -4.03
CA ILE A 358 13.08 2.93 -3.91
C ILE A 358 13.53 2.47 -5.30
N HIS A 359 14.75 1.94 -5.39
CA HIS A 359 15.23 1.23 -6.59
C HIS A 359 14.46 -0.09 -6.72
N ASP A 360 13.21 0.00 -7.20
CA ASP A 360 12.26 -1.12 -7.32
C ASP A 360 11.86 -1.39 -8.78
N GLU A 361 12.56 -0.79 -9.75
CA GLU A 361 12.36 -1.14 -11.15
C GLU A 361 12.84 -2.59 -11.37
N PRO A 362 11.99 -3.50 -11.91
CA PRO A 362 12.45 -4.76 -12.45
C PRO A 362 13.37 -4.43 -13.63
N ASP A 363 14.66 -4.39 -13.33
CA ASP A 363 15.72 -4.08 -14.28
C ASP A 363 16.05 -5.37 -15.06
N CYS A 364 16.57 -5.28 -16.29
CA CYS A 364 16.84 -6.41 -17.19
C CYS A 364 17.70 -7.53 -16.57
N ALA A 365 18.32 -7.25 -15.43
CA ALA A 365 19.00 -8.20 -14.57
C ALA A 365 18.11 -9.32 -14.00
N ASP A 366 16.80 -9.08 -13.81
CA ASP A 366 15.87 -10.03 -13.20
C ASP A 366 15.51 -11.18 -14.16
N PHE A 367 15.55 -10.90 -15.47
CA PHE A 367 15.47 -11.91 -16.52
C PHE A 367 16.61 -12.96 -16.48
N ARG A 368 17.72 -12.67 -15.77
CA ARG A 368 18.89 -13.56 -15.70
C ARG A 368 18.82 -14.60 -14.59
N PHE A 369 17.77 -14.64 -13.79
CA PHE A 369 17.65 -15.64 -12.71
C PHE A 369 17.37 -17.03 -13.27
N GLU A 370 18.12 -18.02 -12.78
CA GLU A 370 17.92 -19.43 -13.12
C GLU A 370 16.88 -20.05 -12.19
N GLY A 371 16.21 -21.12 -12.64
CA GLY A 371 15.22 -21.86 -11.83
C GLY A 371 13.80 -21.28 -11.84
N ILE A 372 13.54 -20.25 -12.65
CA ILE A 372 12.21 -19.70 -12.93
C ILE A 372 11.88 -19.97 -14.40
N PRO A 373 10.68 -20.46 -14.75
CA PRO A 373 10.28 -20.64 -16.14
C PRO A 373 10.38 -19.32 -16.94
N GLU A 374 10.83 -19.38 -18.19
CA GLU A 374 11.08 -18.16 -19.00
C GLU A 374 9.84 -17.26 -19.11
N ASN A 375 8.66 -17.84 -19.28
CA ASN A 375 7.39 -17.10 -19.33
C ASN A 375 6.89 -16.59 -17.97
N LYS A 376 7.70 -16.71 -16.91
CA LYS A 376 7.38 -16.30 -15.53
C LYS A 376 8.41 -15.32 -14.95
N LYS A 377 9.53 -15.13 -15.65
CA LYS A 377 10.49 -14.06 -15.35
C LYS A 377 9.83 -12.73 -15.71
N ILE A 378 10.03 -11.73 -14.87
CA ILE A 378 9.59 -10.35 -15.10
C ILE A 378 10.80 -9.58 -15.61
#